data_AF-A0A951LJ04-F1
#
_entry.id   AF-A0A951LJ04-F1
#
_cell.length_a   1.000
_cell.length_b   1.000
_cell.length_c   1.000
_cell.angle_alpha   90.00
_cell.angle_beta   90.00
_cell.angle_gamma   90.00
#
_symmetry.space_group_name_H-M   'P 1'
#
loop_
_entity.id
_entity.type
_entity.pdbx_description
1 polymer ?
#
loop_
_entity_poly.entity_id
_entity_poly.type
_entity_poly.pdbx_seq_one_letter_code
_entity_poly.pdbx_strand_id
1 'polypeptide(L)'
;MKVFLSWSGDRSKAVAETFRDWLPEVIQSIEPWLSANDIEKGRRWSHEIATQLSQSKVGIFCMTRENLNARWLLFEAGAISKTEDARACTFLLDIRSADIEPPLSEFQHTTCTMEDVRQLLGTINNAIERDGQNGERPLPEQRLSNVFNKAWPELESKLKAIAQSTTNFDSAPVRAERDILEEVLDVVRNLQQRTNSQSALQPAFRNYWIKCKGTELAFQSLMRHLRIFDREAVLNVVYTNSEGDWTLHVMTRIWKESELPSIAEAVGFKEVTIGEE
;
A
#
# COMPACT_ATOMS: atom_id res chain seq x y z
N MET A 1 -10.74 -5.50 19.76
CA MET A 1 -10.12 -5.35 18.42
C MET A 1 -10.87 -4.30 17.59
N LYS A 2 -10.18 -3.35 16.96
CA LYS A 2 -10.83 -2.33 16.11
C LYS A 2 -11.17 -2.85 14.71
N VAL A 3 -12.36 -2.50 14.22
CA VAL A 3 -12.81 -2.75 12.83
C VAL A 3 -13.19 -1.42 12.20
N PHE A 4 -12.53 -1.08 11.10
CA PHE A 4 -12.80 0.16 10.37
C PHE A 4 -14.02 -0.03 9.47
N LEU A 5 -14.96 0.91 9.49
CA LEU A 5 -16.16 0.91 8.64
C LEU A 5 -16.13 2.13 7.74
N SER A 6 -15.88 1.88 6.46
CA SER A 6 -15.79 2.88 5.42
C SER A 6 -17.10 2.99 4.66
N TRP A 7 -17.55 4.21 4.43
CA TRP A 7 -18.80 4.50 3.72
C TRP A 7 -18.70 5.81 2.92
N SER A 8 -19.58 5.94 1.93
CA SER A 8 -19.76 7.18 1.17
C SER A 8 -21.19 7.23 0.62
N GLY A 9 -21.92 8.29 0.92
CA GLY A 9 -23.35 8.43 0.62
C GLY A 9 -24.25 7.79 1.68
N ASP A 10 -25.54 8.12 1.63
CA ASP A 10 -26.48 7.85 2.73
C ASP A 10 -26.78 6.36 2.92
N ARG A 11 -26.94 5.59 1.84
CA ARG A 11 -27.21 4.15 1.94
C ARG A 11 -25.99 3.38 2.44
N SER A 12 -24.82 3.72 1.92
CA SER A 12 -23.55 3.17 2.40
C SER A 12 -23.33 3.49 3.88
N LYS A 13 -23.67 4.71 4.31
CA LYS A 13 -23.65 5.11 5.72
C LYS A 13 -24.58 4.25 6.56
N ALA A 14 -25.82 4.08 6.13
CA ALA A 14 -26.80 3.25 6.85
C ALA A 14 -26.34 1.78 6.97
N VAL A 15 -25.65 1.25 5.95
CA VAL A 15 -25.03 -0.08 6.03
C VAL A 15 -23.91 -0.08 7.08
N ALA A 16 -23.01 0.90 7.06
CA ALA A 16 -21.93 1.00 8.04
C ALA A 16 -22.46 1.15 9.48
N GLU A 17 -23.48 1.98 9.70
CA GLU A 17 -24.14 2.12 11.01
C GLU A 17 -24.79 0.80 11.45
N THR A 18 -25.44 0.09 10.53
CA THR A 18 -26.00 -1.24 10.81
C THR A 18 -24.93 -2.23 11.25
N PHE A 19 -23.79 -2.29 10.56
CA PHE A 19 -22.66 -3.14 10.96
C PHE A 19 -22.04 -2.72 12.28
N ARG A 20 -21.96 -1.41 12.56
CA ARG A 20 -21.42 -0.89 13.81
C ARG A 20 -22.22 -1.35 15.02
N ASP A 21 -23.54 -1.36 14.92
CA ASP A 21 -24.39 -1.78 16.02
C ASP A 21 -24.45 -3.32 16.11
N TRP A 22 -24.48 -4.02 14.96
CA TRP A 22 -24.65 -5.48 14.91
C TRP A 22 -23.37 -6.28 15.19
N LEU A 23 -22.20 -5.84 14.74
CA LEU A 23 -20.95 -6.59 14.92
C LEU A 23 -20.64 -6.89 16.41
N PRO A 24 -20.76 -5.93 17.35
CA PRO A 24 -20.54 -6.19 18.78
C PRO A 24 -21.55 -7.18 19.40
N GLU A 25 -22.76 -7.29 18.84
CA GLU A 25 -23.75 -8.27 19.31
C GLU A 25 -23.32 -9.71 18.99
N VAL A 26 -22.62 -9.89 17.86
CA VAL A 26 -22.12 -11.20 17.42
C VAL A 26 -20.75 -11.52 18.03
N ILE A 27 -19.83 -10.55 17.99
CA ILE A 27 -18.46 -10.68 18.48
C ILE A 27 -18.16 -9.49 19.40
N GLN A 28 -18.34 -9.70 20.70
CA GLN A 28 -18.26 -8.66 21.74
C GLN A 28 -16.89 -7.99 21.89
N SER A 29 -15.83 -8.63 21.40
CA SER A 29 -14.46 -8.10 21.39
C SER A 29 -14.20 -7.18 20.19
N ILE A 30 -15.20 -6.85 19.37
CA ILE A 30 -15.05 -5.89 18.27
C ILE A 30 -15.44 -4.49 18.75
N GLU A 31 -14.60 -3.52 18.38
CA GLU A 31 -14.87 -2.09 18.48
C GLU A 31 -14.99 -1.51 17.06
N PRO A 32 -16.20 -1.43 16.48
CA PRO A 32 -16.39 -0.86 15.16
C PRO A 32 -16.21 0.65 15.21
N TRP A 33 -15.45 1.17 14.25
CA TRP A 33 -15.20 2.60 14.09
C TRP A 33 -15.67 3.04 12.71
N LEU A 34 -16.67 3.91 12.64
CA LEU A 34 -17.07 4.52 11.38
C LEU A 34 -16.10 5.61 10.99
N SER A 35 -15.76 5.68 9.71
CA SER A 35 -15.18 6.89 9.13
C SER A 35 -16.14 8.06 9.34
N ALA A 36 -15.84 8.90 10.33
CA ALA A 36 -16.62 10.09 10.58
C ALA A 36 -16.20 11.17 9.57
N ASN A 37 -17.18 11.73 8.85
CA ASN A 37 -16.99 13.05 8.24
C ASN A 37 -16.87 14.15 9.33
N ASP A 38 -17.29 13.85 10.57
CA ASP A 38 -17.12 14.70 11.74
C ASP A 38 -15.80 14.37 12.46
N ILE A 39 -14.70 14.84 11.88
CA ILE A 39 -13.50 15.10 12.65
C ILE A 39 -13.68 16.46 13.34
N GLU A 40 -13.33 16.55 14.63
CA GLU A 40 -13.40 17.80 15.39
C GLU A 40 -12.80 18.96 14.57
N LYS A 41 -13.56 20.05 14.46
CA LYS A 41 -13.13 21.25 13.70
C LYS A 41 -11.71 21.64 14.13
N GLY A 42 -10.75 21.55 13.21
CA GLY A 42 -9.35 21.93 13.43
C GLY A 42 -8.34 20.77 13.51
N ARG A 43 -8.80 19.51 13.51
CA ARG A 43 -7.91 18.34 13.38
C ARG A 43 -7.69 17.97 11.92
N ARG A 44 -6.46 17.58 11.55
CA ARG A 44 -6.16 17.10 10.18
C ARG A 44 -6.85 15.77 9.97
N TRP A 45 -7.89 15.80 9.15
CA TRP A 45 -8.78 14.67 8.90
C TRP A 45 -8.01 13.44 8.35
N SER A 46 -7.07 13.68 7.44
CA SER A 46 -6.19 12.68 6.84
C SER A 46 -5.31 11.91 7.85
N HIS A 47 -4.83 12.58 8.90
CA HIS A 47 -3.93 11.96 9.88
C HIS A 47 -4.67 11.02 10.83
N GLU A 48 -5.88 11.40 11.24
CA GLU A 48 -6.70 10.60 12.14
C GLU A 48 -7.22 9.34 11.45
N ILE A 49 -7.68 9.45 10.20
CA ILE A 49 -8.06 8.29 9.38
C ILE A 49 -6.88 7.34 9.20
N ALA A 50 -5.70 7.84 8.81
CA ALA A 50 -4.50 7.02 8.68
C ALA A 50 -4.13 6.32 10.01
N THR A 51 -4.30 7.02 11.14
CA THR A 51 -4.06 6.45 12.47
C THR A 51 -5.05 5.32 12.77
N GLN A 52 -6.35 5.53 12.55
CA GLN A 52 -7.35 4.49 12.80
C GLN A 52 -7.17 3.30 11.85
N LEU A 53 -6.88 3.52 10.58
CA LEU A 53 -6.58 2.46 9.62
C LEU A 53 -5.35 1.66 10.05
N SER A 54 -4.27 2.32 10.51
CA SER A 54 -3.07 1.62 11.01
C SER A 54 -3.32 0.79 12.28
N GLN A 55 -4.33 1.16 13.08
CA GLN A 55 -4.72 0.46 14.30
C GLN A 55 -5.80 -0.60 14.06
N SER A 56 -6.38 -0.64 12.86
CA SER A 56 -7.46 -1.56 12.50
C SER A 56 -6.90 -2.70 11.69
N LYS A 57 -7.22 -3.94 12.08
CA LYS A 57 -6.80 -5.14 11.35
C LYS A 57 -7.79 -5.54 10.27
N VAL A 58 -9.02 -5.05 10.35
CA VAL A 58 -10.04 -5.29 9.33
C VAL A 58 -10.71 -3.97 8.99
N GLY A 59 -10.87 -3.72 7.70
CA GLY A 59 -11.67 -2.62 7.16
C GLY A 59 -12.80 -3.16 6.30
N ILE A 60 -14.02 -2.73 6.57
CA ILE A 60 -15.22 -3.06 5.81
C ILE A 60 -15.62 -1.84 4.99
N PHE A 61 -15.59 -1.98 3.67
CA PHE A 61 -15.92 -0.93 2.71
C PHE A 61 -17.33 -1.14 2.19
N CYS A 62 -18.28 -0.32 2.64
CA CYS A 62 -19.69 -0.47 2.32
C CYS A 62 -19.98 0.11 0.93
N MET A 63 -20.05 -0.76 -0.07
CA MET A 63 -20.23 -0.39 -1.47
C MET A 63 -21.71 -0.46 -1.88
N THR A 64 -22.13 0.55 -2.61
CA THR A 64 -23.46 0.69 -3.20
C THR A 64 -23.32 1.23 -4.62
N ARG A 65 -24.39 1.17 -5.43
CA ARG A 65 -24.38 1.73 -6.79
C ARG A 65 -24.04 3.22 -6.83
N GLU A 66 -24.34 3.95 -5.76
CA GLU A 66 -24.12 5.41 -5.66
C GLU A 66 -22.66 5.80 -5.43
N ASN A 67 -21.84 4.89 -4.91
CA ASN A 67 -20.49 5.21 -4.45
C ASN A 67 -19.38 4.38 -5.10
N LEU A 68 -19.68 3.69 -6.21
CA LEU A 68 -18.68 2.95 -7.01
C LEU A 68 -17.48 3.83 -7.40
N ASN A 69 -17.72 5.11 -7.68
CA ASN A 69 -16.71 6.08 -8.08
C ASN A 69 -16.18 6.93 -6.92
N ALA A 70 -16.54 6.60 -5.67
CA ALA A 70 -16.09 7.35 -4.50
C ALA A 70 -14.59 7.11 -4.28
N ARG A 71 -13.77 8.06 -4.75
CA ARG A 71 -12.30 8.00 -4.68
C ARG A 71 -11.78 7.86 -3.24
N TRP A 72 -12.57 8.29 -2.25
CA TRP A 72 -12.22 8.15 -0.85
C TRP A 72 -12.19 6.68 -0.39
N LEU A 73 -13.14 5.85 -0.83
CA LEU A 73 -13.15 4.41 -0.54
C LEU A 73 -11.89 3.73 -1.11
N LEU A 74 -11.45 4.15 -2.31
CA LEU A 74 -10.21 3.68 -2.93
C LEU A 74 -8.98 4.03 -2.08
N PHE A 75 -8.93 5.27 -1.57
CA PHE A 75 -7.81 5.74 -0.76
C PHE A 75 -7.71 4.97 0.56
N GLU A 76 -8.83 4.81 1.28
CA GLU A 76 -8.87 4.09 2.55
C GLU A 76 -8.55 2.59 2.37
N ALA A 77 -9.07 1.97 1.30
CA ALA A 77 -8.75 0.59 0.95
C ALA A 77 -7.27 0.40 0.60
N GLY A 78 -6.68 1.36 -0.12
CA GLY A 78 -5.25 1.36 -0.41
C GLY A 78 -4.37 1.69 0.80
N ALA A 79 -4.89 2.40 1.80
CA ALA A 79 -4.17 2.71 3.02
C ALA A 79 -4.14 1.52 3.98
N ILE A 80 -5.27 0.81 4.14
CA ILE A 80 -5.33 -0.38 5.01
C ILE A 80 -4.56 -1.57 4.41
N SER A 81 -4.55 -1.72 3.08
CA SER A 81 -3.85 -2.83 2.41
C SER A 81 -2.33 -2.75 2.52
N LYS A 82 -1.76 -1.62 2.95
CA LYS A 82 -0.32 -1.46 3.21
C LYS A 82 0.14 -2.17 4.48
N THR A 83 -0.78 -2.54 5.36
CA THR A 83 -0.47 -3.28 6.59
C THR A 83 -0.58 -4.78 6.30
N GLU A 84 0.53 -5.53 6.42
CA GLU A 84 0.61 -6.96 6.02
C GLU A 84 -0.46 -7.85 6.67
N ASP A 85 -0.80 -7.58 7.93
CA ASP A 85 -1.79 -8.35 8.68
C ASP A 85 -3.22 -7.80 8.57
N ALA A 86 -3.41 -6.69 7.86
CA ALA A 86 -4.73 -6.10 7.71
C ALA A 86 -5.52 -6.75 6.57
N ARG A 87 -6.85 -6.65 6.64
CA ARG A 87 -7.78 -7.19 5.65
C ARG A 87 -8.73 -6.09 5.19
N ALA A 88 -8.72 -5.81 3.89
CA ALA A 88 -9.74 -4.99 3.26
C ALA A 88 -10.86 -5.89 2.74
N CYS A 89 -12.05 -5.74 3.31
CA CYS A 89 -13.25 -6.48 2.93
C CYS A 89 -14.25 -5.50 2.31
N THR A 90 -14.66 -5.74 1.08
CA THR A 90 -15.69 -4.92 0.43
C THR A 90 -17.05 -5.58 0.62
N PHE A 91 -18.04 -4.83 1.10
CA PHE A 91 -19.40 -5.31 1.30
C PHE A 91 -20.32 -4.72 0.23
N LEU A 92 -20.95 -5.58 -0.57
CA LEU A 92 -21.74 -5.18 -1.73
C LEU A 92 -23.23 -5.24 -1.39
N LEU A 93 -23.89 -4.07 -1.34
CA LEU A 93 -25.32 -4.00 -1.03
C LEU A 93 -26.19 -4.34 -2.26
N ASP A 94 -26.00 -3.62 -3.37
CA ASP A 94 -26.87 -3.67 -4.56
C ASP A 94 -26.10 -3.70 -5.89
N ILE A 95 -24.82 -4.03 -5.81
CA ILE A 95 -23.89 -4.13 -6.94
C ILE A 95 -23.30 -5.53 -7.02
N ARG A 96 -22.85 -5.93 -8.21
CA ARG A 96 -22.17 -7.21 -8.42
C ARG A 96 -20.67 -6.99 -8.43
N SER A 97 -19.91 -8.04 -8.13
CA SER A 97 -18.45 -8.02 -8.21
C SER A 97 -17.92 -7.56 -9.57
N ALA A 98 -18.63 -7.87 -10.66
CA ALA A 98 -18.27 -7.45 -12.01
C ALA A 98 -18.45 -5.95 -12.28
N ASP A 99 -19.20 -5.24 -11.43
CA ASP A 99 -19.44 -3.80 -11.57
C ASP A 99 -18.35 -2.96 -10.85
N ILE A 100 -17.34 -3.61 -10.26
CA ILE A 100 -16.27 -2.97 -9.48
C ILE A 100 -14.99 -2.92 -10.31
N GLU A 101 -14.40 -1.73 -10.42
CA GLU A 101 -13.15 -1.52 -11.13
C GLU A 101 -11.91 -1.69 -10.21
N PRO A 102 -10.74 -1.96 -10.78
CA PRO A 102 -9.48 -1.94 -10.04
C PRO A 102 -9.20 -0.56 -9.40
N PRO A 103 -8.56 -0.49 -8.23
CA PRO A 103 -7.94 -1.60 -7.48
C PRO A 103 -8.89 -2.36 -6.55
N LEU A 104 -10.14 -1.90 -6.34
CA LEU A 104 -11.04 -2.55 -5.39
C LEU A 104 -11.47 -3.95 -5.82
N SER A 105 -11.51 -4.21 -7.13
CA SER A 105 -11.80 -5.52 -7.71
C SER A 105 -10.76 -6.61 -7.34
N GLU A 106 -9.59 -6.22 -6.85
CA GLU A 106 -8.54 -7.16 -6.44
C GLU A 106 -8.82 -7.79 -5.07
N PHE A 107 -9.73 -7.19 -4.28
CA PHE A 107 -10.14 -7.74 -2.98
C PHE A 107 -11.29 -8.74 -3.13
N GLN A 108 -11.33 -9.70 -2.21
CA GLN A 108 -12.48 -10.62 -2.14
C GLN A 108 -13.72 -9.88 -1.63
N HIS A 109 -14.76 -9.86 -2.45
CA HIS A 109 -16.03 -9.19 -2.15
C HIS A 109 -16.93 -10.04 -1.27
N THR A 110 -17.63 -9.40 -0.36
CA THR A 110 -18.73 -9.96 0.45
C THR A 110 -20.05 -9.51 -0.15
N THR A 111 -20.82 -10.42 -0.72
CA THR A 111 -22.19 -10.12 -1.15
C THR A 111 -23.15 -10.11 0.04
N CYS A 112 -24.32 -9.49 -0.12
CA CYS A 112 -25.38 -9.50 0.88
C CYS A 112 -26.10 -10.87 0.97
N THR A 113 -25.34 -11.97 1.07
CA THR A 113 -25.82 -13.33 1.28
C THR A 113 -25.39 -13.84 2.65
N MET A 114 -26.18 -14.76 3.22
CA MET A 114 -25.90 -15.31 4.55
C MET A 114 -24.53 -15.99 4.59
N GLU A 115 -24.19 -16.73 3.54
CA GLU A 115 -22.93 -17.46 3.39
C GLU A 115 -21.72 -16.51 3.37
N ASP A 116 -21.77 -15.44 2.57
CA ASP A 116 -20.66 -14.50 2.44
C ASP A 116 -20.48 -13.67 3.72
N VAL A 117 -21.58 -13.20 4.34
CA VAL A 117 -21.49 -12.45 5.60
C VAL A 117 -20.96 -13.36 6.73
N ARG A 118 -21.28 -14.65 6.72
CA ARG A 118 -20.68 -15.61 7.64
C ARG A 118 -19.18 -15.77 7.42
N GLN A 119 -18.72 -15.79 6.17
CA GLN A 119 -17.28 -15.82 5.86
C GLN A 119 -16.59 -14.53 6.31
N LEU A 120 -17.22 -13.36 6.10
CA LEU A 120 -16.74 -12.07 6.59
C LEU A 120 -16.54 -12.12 8.12
N LEU A 121 -17.52 -12.62 8.87
CA LEU A 121 -17.38 -12.81 10.31
C LEU A 121 -16.27 -13.78 10.69
N GLY A 122 -16.08 -14.87 9.93
CA GLY A 122 -14.96 -15.79 10.13
C GLY A 122 -13.61 -15.08 9.97
N THR A 123 -13.46 -14.27 8.93
CA THR A 123 -12.27 -13.43 8.71
C THR A 123 -12.03 -12.47 9.87
N ILE A 124 -13.08 -11.77 10.31
CA ILE A 124 -12.99 -10.84 11.44
C ILE A 124 -12.62 -11.57 12.73
N ASN A 125 -13.27 -12.70 13.03
CA ASN A 125 -12.99 -13.49 14.22
C ASN A 125 -11.55 -14.02 14.21
N ASN A 126 -11.03 -14.45 13.06
CA ASN A 126 -9.66 -14.93 12.92
C ASN A 126 -8.60 -13.82 13.03
N ALA A 127 -8.96 -12.57 12.70
CA ALA A 127 -8.09 -11.41 12.90
C ALA A 127 -7.90 -11.05 14.38
N ILE A 128 -8.72 -11.60 15.29
CA ILE A 128 -8.53 -11.48 16.73
C ILE A 128 -7.36 -12.39 17.13
N GLU A 129 -6.22 -11.75 17.43
CA GLU A 129 -5.01 -12.46 17.85
C GLU A 129 -5.21 -13.25 19.15
N ARG A 130 -4.56 -14.41 19.22
CA ARG A 130 -4.57 -15.28 20.40
C ARG A 130 -3.58 -14.85 21.49
N ASP A 131 -2.61 -13.99 21.17
CA ASP A 131 -1.52 -13.59 22.06
C ASP A 131 -1.48 -12.06 22.27
N GLY A 132 -2.10 -11.62 23.37
CA GLY A 132 -1.44 -10.72 24.31
C GLY A 132 -1.17 -9.27 23.91
N GLN A 133 -2.22 -8.45 23.82
CA GLN A 133 -2.20 -7.09 24.40
C GLN A 133 -3.51 -6.74 25.12
N ASN A 134 -4.66 -7.26 24.66
CA ASN A 134 -5.97 -7.02 25.28
C ASN A 134 -6.64 -8.26 25.92
N GLY A 135 -6.02 -9.45 25.83
CA GLY A 135 -6.55 -10.70 26.43
C GLY A 135 -7.79 -11.30 25.76
N GLU A 136 -8.29 -10.67 24.69
CA GLU A 136 -9.44 -11.15 23.91
C GLU A 136 -9.05 -12.39 23.09
N ARG A 137 -10.00 -13.33 22.94
CA ARG A 137 -9.79 -14.56 22.15
C ARG A 137 -10.86 -14.70 21.08
N PRO A 138 -10.51 -15.27 19.91
CA PRO A 138 -11.50 -15.60 18.90
C PRO A 138 -12.56 -16.55 19.47
N LEU A 139 -13.81 -16.34 19.08
CA LEU A 139 -14.89 -17.24 19.45
C LEU A 139 -14.69 -18.59 18.76
N PRO A 140 -14.98 -19.72 19.43
CA PRO A 140 -15.01 -21.03 18.77
C PRO A 140 -16.03 -21.02 17.62
N GLU A 141 -15.70 -21.65 16.50
CA GLU A 141 -16.51 -21.66 15.27
C GLU A 141 -17.98 -22.03 15.52
N GLN A 142 -18.21 -23.06 16.36
CA GLN A 142 -19.57 -23.49 16.71
C GLN A 142 -20.37 -22.42 17.46
N ARG A 143 -19.71 -21.65 18.33
CA ARG A 143 -20.35 -20.54 19.05
C ARG A 143 -20.64 -19.39 18.09
N LEU A 144 -19.67 -19.01 17.26
CA LEU A 144 -19.83 -17.95 16.27
C LEU A 144 -21.02 -18.26 15.33
N SER A 145 -21.06 -19.47 14.78
CA SER A 145 -22.16 -19.94 13.92
C SER A 145 -23.52 -19.88 14.62
N ASN A 146 -23.61 -20.34 15.87
CA ASN A 146 -24.86 -20.31 16.63
C ASN A 146 -25.37 -18.89 16.92
N VAL A 147 -24.47 -17.95 17.26
CA VAL A 147 -24.83 -16.55 17.49
C VAL A 147 -25.22 -15.88 16.17
N PHE A 148 -24.44 -16.10 15.12
CA PHE A 148 -24.74 -15.59 13.78
C PHE A 148 -26.11 -16.03 13.28
N ASN A 149 -26.44 -17.32 13.34
CA ASN A 149 -27.74 -17.84 12.86
C ASN A 149 -28.93 -17.21 13.57
N LYS A 150 -28.77 -16.78 14.83
CA LYS A 150 -29.82 -16.10 15.60
C LYS A 150 -29.92 -14.61 15.27
N ALA A 151 -28.79 -13.95 15.05
CA ALA A 151 -28.70 -12.51 14.79
C ALA A 151 -28.86 -12.15 13.30
N TRP A 152 -28.71 -13.12 12.39
CA TRP A 152 -28.80 -12.92 10.94
C TRP A 152 -30.15 -12.35 10.46
N PRO A 153 -31.32 -12.86 10.90
CA PRO A 153 -32.60 -12.38 10.38
C PRO A 153 -32.82 -10.88 10.61
N GLU A 154 -32.33 -10.35 11.73
CA GLU A 154 -32.41 -8.93 12.03
C GLU A 154 -31.51 -8.10 11.10
N LEU A 155 -30.26 -8.52 10.92
CA LEU A 155 -29.33 -7.87 10.00
C LEU A 155 -29.87 -7.89 8.57
N GLU A 156 -30.34 -9.05 8.10
CA GLU A 156 -30.86 -9.23 6.76
C GLU A 156 -32.07 -8.31 6.50
N SER A 157 -32.96 -8.17 7.49
CA SER A 157 -34.11 -7.26 7.40
C SER A 157 -33.67 -5.80 7.26
N LYS A 158 -32.71 -5.34 8.08
CA LYS A 158 -32.17 -3.97 8.00
C LYS A 158 -31.48 -3.72 6.66
N LEU A 159 -30.62 -4.63 6.21
CA LEU A 159 -29.91 -4.50 4.93
C LEU A 159 -30.89 -4.48 3.74
N LYS A 160 -31.92 -5.33 3.74
CA LYS A 160 -32.97 -5.32 2.71
C LYS A 160 -33.75 -4.00 2.70
N ALA A 161 -34.06 -3.44 3.87
CA ALA A 161 -34.73 -2.14 3.96
C ALA A 161 -33.87 -1.02 3.36
N ILE A 162 -32.56 -0.99 3.65
CA ILE A 162 -31.61 -0.03 3.06
C ILE A 162 -31.45 -0.23 1.55
N ALA A 163 -31.48 -1.48 1.08
CA ALA A 163 -31.43 -1.77 -0.34
C ALA A 163 -32.66 -1.23 -1.08
N GLN A 164 -33.83 -1.26 -0.43
CA GLN A 164 -35.12 -0.81 -0.97
C GLN A 164 -35.41 0.68 -0.79
N SER A 165 -34.70 1.37 0.11
CA SER A 165 -34.84 2.82 0.30
C SER A 165 -34.18 3.57 -0.87
N THR A 166 -34.86 3.62 -2.01
CA THR A 166 -34.41 4.39 -3.18
C THR A 166 -34.83 5.86 -2.99
N THR A 167 -33.88 6.73 -2.66
CA THR A 167 -34.00 8.17 -2.95
C THR A 167 -33.61 8.39 -4.41
N ASN A 168 -34.40 9.20 -5.12
CA ASN A 168 -34.17 9.59 -6.52
C ASN A 168 -32.69 9.93 -6.78
N PHE A 169 -32.15 9.49 -7.92
CA PHE A 169 -30.77 9.72 -8.39
C PHE A 169 -30.47 11.19 -8.75
N ASP A 170 -31.00 12.15 -7.99
CA ASP A 170 -30.79 13.57 -8.21
C ASP A 170 -30.32 14.26 -6.92
N SER A 171 -29.19 14.94 -7.05
CA SER A 171 -28.54 15.88 -6.12
C SER A 171 -27.65 15.30 -5.02
N ALA A 172 -26.35 15.32 -5.33
CA ALA A 172 -25.24 15.24 -4.39
C ALA A 172 -25.26 16.35 -3.31
N PRO A 173 -24.38 16.21 -2.30
CA PRO A 173 -23.50 17.30 -1.94
C PRO A 173 -22.06 16.95 -2.36
N VAL A 174 -21.64 17.49 -3.52
CA VAL A 174 -20.25 17.54 -4.04
C VAL A 174 -19.32 18.38 -3.14
N ARG A 175 -19.72 18.72 -1.90
CA ARG A 175 -19.06 19.74 -1.09
C ARG A 175 -18.03 19.24 -0.07
N ALA A 176 -17.81 17.93 0.06
CA ALA A 176 -16.65 17.40 0.80
C ALA A 176 -15.49 17.00 -0.12
N GLU A 177 -15.76 16.66 -1.38
CA GLU A 177 -14.74 16.08 -2.28
C GLU A 177 -13.67 17.08 -2.74
N ARG A 178 -14.01 18.35 -2.95
CA ARG A 178 -13.06 19.32 -3.55
C ARG A 178 -11.95 19.76 -2.60
N ASP A 179 -12.29 19.94 -1.32
CA ASP A 179 -11.36 20.40 -0.28
C ASP A 179 -10.38 19.28 0.10
N ILE A 180 -10.85 18.03 0.13
CA ILE A 180 -10.03 16.84 0.37
C ILE A 180 -9.09 16.56 -0.81
N LEU A 181 -9.56 16.78 -2.05
CA LEU A 181 -8.73 16.60 -3.23
C LEU A 181 -7.56 17.57 -3.26
N GLU A 182 -7.75 18.84 -2.86
CA GLU A 182 -6.64 19.79 -2.72
C GLU A 182 -5.64 19.34 -1.63
N GLU A 183 -6.13 18.85 -0.50
CA GLU A 183 -5.26 18.39 0.60
C GLU A 183 -4.46 17.13 0.21
N VAL A 184 -5.08 16.14 -0.46
CA VAL A 184 -4.38 14.95 -0.96
C VAL A 184 -3.40 15.30 -2.08
N LEU A 185 -3.76 16.22 -2.99
CA LEU A 185 -2.84 16.71 -4.01
C LEU A 185 -1.62 17.38 -3.38
N ASP A 186 -1.82 18.15 -2.31
CA ASP A 186 -0.73 18.80 -1.60
C ASP A 186 0.12 17.80 -0.80
N VAL A 187 -0.45 16.73 -0.23
CA VAL A 187 0.33 15.65 0.39
C VAL A 187 1.14 14.89 -0.66
N VAL A 188 0.56 14.58 -1.82
CA VAL A 188 1.26 13.90 -2.92
C VAL A 188 2.34 14.79 -3.53
N ARG A 189 2.08 16.09 -3.70
CA ARG A 189 3.09 17.07 -4.15
C ARG A 189 4.23 17.17 -3.15
N ASN A 190 3.94 17.22 -1.85
CA ASN A 190 4.95 17.25 -0.80
C ASN A 190 5.76 15.95 -0.73
N LEU A 191 5.13 14.79 -0.96
CA LEU A 191 5.83 13.51 -1.08
C LEU A 191 6.71 13.48 -2.33
N GLN A 192 6.22 13.90 -3.49
CA GLN A 192 7.02 14.04 -4.70
C GLN A 192 8.20 15.00 -4.51
N GLN A 193 8.02 16.12 -3.81
CA GLN A 193 9.11 17.04 -3.48
C GLN A 193 10.13 16.40 -2.54
N ARG A 194 9.71 15.59 -1.56
CA ARG A 194 10.63 14.86 -0.68
C ARG A 194 11.36 13.73 -1.40
N THR A 195 10.67 12.99 -2.26
CA THR A 195 11.29 11.96 -3.12
C THR A 195 12.25 12.58 -4.12
N ASN A 196 11.94 13.76 -4.68
CA ASN A 196 12.84 14.53 -5.54
C ASN A 196 14.03 15.12 -4.76
N SER A 197 13.84 15.45 -3.48
CA SER A 197 14.93 15.90 -2.60
C SER A 197 15.81 14.73 -2.15
N GLN A 198 15.25 13.53 -2.00
CA GLN A 198 16.00 12.30 -1.71
C GLN A 198 16.67 11.70 -2.96
N SER A 199 16.09 11.86 -4.16
CA SER A 199 16.78 11.51 -5.41
C SER A 199 17.90 12.50 -5.75
N ALA A 200 17.79 13.76 -5.31
CA ALA A 200 18.90 14.72 -5.34
C ALA A 200 20.03 14.39 -4.35
N LEU A 201 19.79 13.49 -3.38
CA LEU A 201 20.80 12.98 -2.44
C LEU A 201 21.33 11.58 -2.81
N GLN A 202 20.85 10.97 -3.90
CA GLN A 202 21.59 9.84 -4.49
C GLN A 202 22.74 10.43 -5.30
N PRO A 203 24.00 10.02 -5.08
CA PRO A 203 25.07 10.42 -5.99
C PRO A 203 24.66 9.96 -7.40
N ALA A 204 24.58 10.92 -8.32
CA ALA A 204 24.33 10.63 -9.73
C ALA A 204 25.34 9.56 -10.17
N PHE A 205 24.88 8.57 -10.94
CA PHE A 205 25.81 7.65 -11.59
C PHE A 205 26.78 8.49 -12.41
N ARG A 206 28.07 8.43 -12.06
CA ARG A 206 29.12 9.07 -12.83
C ARG A 206 29.68 8.04 -13.78
N ASN A 207 29.85 8.47 -15.02
CA ASN A 207 30.49 7.67 -16.05
C ASN A 207 31.97 8.01 -16.04
N TYR A 208 32.80 7.02 -15.77
CA TYR A 208 34.24 7.16 -15.88
C TYR A 208 34.74 6.24 -16.99
N TRP A 209 35.76 6.69 -17.70
CA TRP A 209 36.57 5.83 -18.55
C TRP A 209 37.96 5.66 -17.94
N ILE A 210 38.49 4.44 -18.05
CA ILE A 210 39.84 4.10 -17.61
C ILE A 210 40.57 3.53 -18.82
N LYS A 211 41.66 4.18 -19.22
CA LYS A 211 42.60 3.64 -20.20
C LYS A 211 43.79 3.06 -19.49
N CYS A 212 44.15 1.83 -19.82
CA CYS A 212 45.32 1.17 -19.25
C CYS A 212 45.98 0.19 -20.23
N LYS A 213 47.29 0.00 -20.08
CA LYS A 213 48.07 -1.00 -20.82
C LYS A 213 48.40 -2.18 -19.94
N GLY A 214 48.07 -3.39 -20.38
CA GLY A 214 48.32 -4.60 -19.60
C GLY A 214 47.92 -5.89 -20.32
N THR A 215 48.30 -7.00 -19.71
CA THR A 215 47.93 -8.34 -20.19
C THR A 215 46.48 -8.66 -19.83
N GLU A 216 45.87 -9.58 -20.57
CA GLU A 216 44.50 -10.05 -20.32
C GLU A 216 44.31 -10.60 -18.88
N LEU A 217 45.35 -11.21 -18.31
CA LEU A 217 45.35 -11.68 -16.92
C LEU A 217 45.27 -10.53 -15.90
N ALA A 218 46.00 -9.43 -16.13
CA ALA A 218 45.90 -8.24 -15.29
C ALA A 218 44.48 -7.65 -15.39
N PHE A 219 43.89 -7.66 -16.60
CA PHE A 219 42.54 -7.17 -16.85
C PHE A 219 41.46 -7.95 -16.11
N GLN A 220 41.52 -9.29 -16.15
CA GLN A 220 40.58 -10.13 -15.40
C GLN A 220 40.70 -9.92 -13.88
N SER A 221 41.93 -9.69 -13.38
CA SER A 221 42.16 -9.40 -11.95
C SER A 221 41.57 -8.04 -11.53
N LEU A 222 41.67 -7.02 -12.39
CA LEU A 222 41.11 -5.70 -12.15
C LEU A 222 39.58 -5.77 -12.14
N MET A 223 38.97 -6.41 -13.13
CA MET A 223 37.51 -6.61 -13.20
C MET A 223 36.97 -7.34 -11.97
N ARG A 224 37.73 -8.32 -11.44
CA ARG A 224 37.36 -9.03 -10.21
C ARG A 224 37.39 -8.10 -9.00
N HIS A 225 38.42 -7.27 -8.87
CA HIS A 225 38.50 -6.28 -7.79
C HIS A 225 37.37 -5.24 -7.90
N LEU A 226 37.13 -4.68 -9.09
CA LEU A 226 36.07 -3.68 -9.30
C LEU A 226 34.68 -4.20 -8.91
N ARG A 227 34.37 -5.46 -9.23
CA ARG A 227 33.11 -6.12 -8.81
C ARG A 227 33.01 -6.41 -7.32
N ILE A 228 34.13 -6.56 -6.61
CA ILE A 228 34.14 -6.78 -5.16
C ILE A 228 33.84 -5.47 -4.41
N PHE A 229 34.34 -4.35 -4.93
CA PHE A 229 34.17 -3.03 -4.30
C PHE A 229 32.77 -2.44 -4.48
N ASP A 230 32.09 -2.72 -5.59
CA ASP A 230 30.73 -2.24 -5.83
C ASP A 230 29.89 -3.30 -6.57
N ARG A 231 28.90 -3.86 -5.86
CA ARG A 231 27.98 -4.87 -6.43
C ARG A 231 26.98 -4.26 -7.42
N GLU A 232 26.81 -2.95 -7.42
CA GLU A 232 25.89 -2.23 -8.33
C GLU A 232 26.61 -1.58 -9.52
N ALA A 233 27.94 -1.69 -9.61
CA ALA A 233 28.69 -1.13 -10.73
C ALA A 233 28.41 -1.87 -12.06
N VAL A 234 28.03 -1.11 -13.08
CA VAL A 234 27.89 -1.62 -14.45
C VAL A 234 29.20 -1.37 -15.19
N LEU A 235 29.85 -2.45 -15.62
CA LEU A 235 31.15 -2.41 -16.30
C LEU A 235 30.98 -2.80 -17.77
N ASN A 236 31.28 -1.87 -18.67
CA ASN A 236 31.33 -2.13 -20.10
C ASN A 236 32.78 -2.04 -20.58
N VAL A 237 33.27 -3.13 -21.15
CA VAL A 237 34.64 -3.24 -21.66
C VAL A 237 34.64 -3.04 -23.16
N VAL A 238 35.41 -2.08 -23.65
CA VAL A 238 35.62 -1.88 -25.09
C VAL A 238 37.09 -2.14 -25.39
N TYR A 239 37.35 -3.14 -26.23
CA TYR A 239 38.70 -3.40 -26.74
C TYR A 239 39.02 -2.40 -27.85
N THR A 240 40.10 -1.65 -27.68
CA THR A 240 40.57 -0.71 -28.70
C THR A 240 42.02 -1.01 -29.04
N ASN A 241 42.24 -1.58 -30.23
CA ASN A 241 43.53 -1.81 -30.89
C ASN A 241 44.29 -3.11 -30.54
N SER A 242 44.94 -3.69 -31.55
CA SER A 242 45.59 -5.01 -31.56
C SER A 242 46.84 -5.17 -30.67
N GLU A 243 47.22 -4.14 -29.91
CA GLU A 243 48.46 -4.07 -29.11
C GLU A 243 48.26 -4.09 -27.58
N GLY A 244 47.05 -4.42 -27.11
CA GLY A 244 46.79 -4.61 -25.67
C GLY A 244 46.44 -3.33 -24.90
N ASP A 245 45.90 -2.34 -25.62
CA ASP A 245 45.30 -1.14 -25.05
C ASP A 245 43.85 -1.42 -24.64
N TRP A 246 43.53 -1.19 -23.35
CA TRP A 246 42.20 -1.44 -22.81
C TRP A 246 41.54 -0.11 -22.44
N THR A 247 40.29 0.07 -22.87
CA THR A 247 39.42 1.15 -22.39
C THR A 247 38.23 0.54 -21.66
N LEU A 248 38.11 0.83 -20.37
CA LEU A 248 37.03 0.36 -19.52
C LEU A 248 36.10 1.53 -19.20
N HIS A 249 34.82 1.39 -19.54
CA HIS A 249 33.78 2.33 -19.13
C HIS A 249 33.11 1.79 -17.85
N VAL A 250 33.21 2.56 -16.78
CA VAL A 250 32.70 2.23 -15.45
C VAL A 250 31.62 3.22 -15.08
N MET A 251 30.40 2.72 -14.87
CA MET A 251 29.32 3.51 -14.29
C MET A 251 29.19 3.14 -12.81
N THR A 252 29.50 4.08 -11.92
CA THR A 252 29.46 3.83 -10.46
C THR A 252 29.02 5.06 -9.68
N ARG A 253 28.52 4.81 -8.45
CA ARG A 253 27.99 5.80 -7.52
C ARG A 253 29.00 6.25 -6.46
N ILE A 254 30.07 5.48 -6.24
CA ILE A 254 30.85 5.54 -4.97
C ILE A 254 32.27 6.06 -5.18
N TRP A 255 32.82 5.94 -6.38
CA TRP A 255 34.25 6.17 -6.59
C TRP A 255 34.58 7.66 -6.64
N LYS A 256 35.58 8.05 -5.83
CA LYS A 256 36.31 9.31 -6.02
C LYS A 256 37.42 9.07 -7.04
N GLU A 257 37.56 9.97 -8.00
CA GLU A 257 38.57 9.94 -9.06
C GLU A 257 40.00 9.65 -8.54
N SER A 258 40.29 10.05 -7.30
CA SER A 258 41.57 9.87 -6.61
C SER A 258 41.95 8.43 -6.24
N GLU A 259 41.00 7.49 -6.14
CA GLU A 259 41.27 6.13 -5.62
C GLU A 259 41.48 5.08 -6.74
N LEU A 260 41.02 5.38 -7.96
CA LEU A 260 41.11 4.50 -9.13
C LEU A 260 42.55 4.24 -9.61
N PRO A 261 43.47 5.22 -9.68
CA PRO A 261 44.83 4.99 -10.16
C PRO A 261 45.59 4.00 -9.27
N SER A 262 45.43 4.11 -7.95
CA SER A 262 46.08 3.22 -6.98
C SER A 262 45.61 1.77 -7.10
N ILE A 263 44.32 1.56 -7.38
CA ILE A 263 43.76 0.21 -7.60
C ILE A 263 44.26 -0.38 -8.93
N ALA A 264 44.34 0.41 -9.99
CA ALA A 264 44.84 -0.05 -11.28
C ALA A 264 46.33 -0.39 -11.24
N GLU A 265 47.16 0.44 -10.58
CA GLU A 265 48.58 0.16 -10.37
C GLU A 265 48.82 -1.08 -9.50
N ALA A 266 48.04 -1.28 -8.44
CA ALA A 266 48.14 -2.45 -7.56
C ALA A 266 47.89 -3.78 -8.28
N VAL A 267 47.18 -3.76 -9.41
CA VAL A 267 46.88 -4.92 -10.24
C VAL A 267 47.87 -5.09 -11.41
N GLY A 268 48.88 -4.23 -11.50
CA GLY A 268 49.99 -4.37 -12.45
C GLY A 268 49.80 -3.64 -13.79
N PHE A 269 48.86 -2.70 -13.88
CA PHE A 269 48.68 -1.86 -15.06
C PHE A 269 49.68 -0.70 -15.09
N LYS A 270 50.02 -0.27 -16.31
CA LYS A 270 50.85 0.92 -16.58
C LYS A 270 50.07 1.92 -17.45
N GLU A 271 50.49 3.18 -17.41
CA GLU A 271 49.92 4.28 -18.20
C GLU A 271 48.41 4.48 -17.95
N VAL A 272 47.99 4.43 -16.68
CA VAL A 272 46.58 4.55 -16.30
C VAL A 272 46.13 5.99 -16.43
N THR A 273 45.15 6.23 -17.32
CA THR A 273 44.51 7.54 -17.50
C THR A 273 43.03 7.41 -17.24
N ILE A 274 42.46 8.36 -16.50
CA ILE A 274 41.06 8.35 -16.08
C ILE A 274 40.43 9.67 -16.47
N GLY A 275 39.18 9.64 -16.89
CA GLY A 275 38.36 10.83 -17.04
C GLY A 275 36.90 10.54 -16.76
N GLU A 276 36.17 11.58 -16.35
CA GLU A 276 34.71 11.58 -16.28
C GLU A 276 34.14 11.94 -17.68
N GLU A 277 33.09 11.25 -18.12
CA GLU A 277 32.34 11.56 -19.36
C GLU A 277 31.29 12.67 -19.14
#